data_AF-A0A0C2G4C5-F1
#
_entry.id   AF-A0A0C2G4C5-F1
#
_cell.length_a   1.000
_cell.length_b   1.000
_cell.length_c   1.000
_cell.angle_alpha   90.00
_cell.angle_beta   90.00
_cell.angle_gamma   90.00
#
_symmetry.space_group_name_H-M   'P 1'
#
loop_
_entity.id
_entity.type
_entity.pdbx_description
1 polymer ?
#
loop_
_entity_poly.entity_id
_entity_poly.type
_entity_poly.pdbx_seq_one_letter_code
_entity_poly.pdbx_strand_id
1 'polypeptide(L)'
;MVDHQQLMRVYGALMWSLGKVFKTPEVSRVYIGTFWDHPLHYDINRRLFQDEQHDLFQDLQALPRNAALRKLNDLIKRARLAKVHAFIISELRKQMPSMIGREKKKKELIQNLDKIFEQLQREHNISPGDFPDVNKMREKLQNHDFTKFNPLKPKLLEIVDGMLASDIARLMAQIPKEEAQLSAATTTNGHVGEQPTVKGGAFTQAQEAETPFGFGRVSNILIFSSFNY
;
A
#
# COMPACT_ATOMS: atom_id res chain seq x y z
N MET A 1 28.16 -14.93 15.62
CA MET A 1 26.97 -15.70 16.00
C MET A 1 26.22 -14.92 17.07
N VAL A 2 24.89 -14.98 17.09
CA VAL A 2 24.03 -14.10 17.91
C VAL A 2 23.33 -14.95 18.98
N ASP A 3 23.58 -14.66 20.25
CA ASP A 3 22.86 -15.29 21.37
C ASP A 3 21.54 -14.56 21.67
N HIS A 4 20.75 -15.03 22.64
CA HIS A 4 19.46 -14.41 22.97
C HIS A 4 19.59 -12.93 23.38
N GLN A 5 20.60 -12.58 24.18
CA GLN A 5 20.79 -11.19 24.62
C GLN A 5 21.17 -10.28 23.46
N GLN A 6 22.05 -10.74 22.58
CA GLN A 6 22.46 -10.01 21.40
C GLN A 6 21.30 -9.87 20.41
N LEU A 7 20.44 -10.89 20.27
CA LEU A 7 19.23 -10.81 19.46
C LEU A 7 18.31 -9.68 19.94
N MET A 8 18.06 -9.59 21.25
CA MET A 8 17.22 -8.52 21.83
C MET A 8 17.86 -7.13 21.64
N ARG A 9 19.18 -7.02 21.75
CA ARG A 9 19.90 -5.75 21.48
C ARG A 9 19.77 -5.33 20.01
N VAL A 10 19.92 -6.27 19.08
CA VAL A 10 19.80 -6.00 17.63
C VAL A 10 18.36 -5.62 17.28
N TYR A 11 17.37 -6.33 17.82
CA TYR A 11 15.96 -6.03 17.63
C TYR A 11 15.60 -4.62 18.12
N GLY A 12 16.04 -4.25 19.33
CA GLY A 12 15.84 -2.91 19.87
C GLY A 12 16.48 -1.81 19.01
N ALA A 13 17.72 -2.04 18.54
CA ALA A 13 18.43 -1.09 17.67
C ALA A 13 17.72 -0.91 16.31
N LEU A 14 17.16 -1.99 15.75
CA LEU A 14 16.36 -1.96 14.52
C LEU A 14 15.09 -1.13 14.71
N MET A 15 14.29 -1.44 15.74
CA MET A 15 13.03 -0.74 16.00
C MET A 15 13.24 0.75 16.26
N TRP A 16 14.31 1.10 16.98
CA TRP A 16 14.72 2.50 17.18
C TRP A 16 15.03 3.22 15.88
N SER A 17 15.73 2.53 14.97
CA SER A 17 16.09 3.09 13.66
C SER A 17 14.86 3.25 12.77
N LEU A 18 13.96 2.25 12.74
CA LEU A 18 12.71 2.30 11.99
C LEU A 18 11.80 3.43 12.46
N GLY A 19 11.69 3.68 13.78
CA GLY A 19 10.89 4.78 14.32
C GLY A 19 11.39 6.17 13.93
N LYS A 20 12.68 6.32 13.57
CA LYS A 20 13.21 7.58 13.02
C LYS A 20 12.88 7.76 11.53
N VAL A 21 12.75 6.66 10.79
CA VAL A 21 12.55 6.66 9.34
C VAL A 21 11.05 6.74 9.00
N PHE A 22 10.23 5.91 9.65
CA PHE A 22 8.78 5.93 9.46
C PHE A 22 8.15 7.05 10.28
N LYS A 23 7.51 7.99 9.58
CA LYS A 23 6.80 9.12 10.19
C LYS A 23 5.35 8.77 10.51
N THR A 24 5.12 7.59 11.07
CA THR A 24 3.80 7.07 11.44
C THR A 24 3.78 6.70 12.92
N PRO A 25 2.70 6.99 13.66
CA PRO A 25 2.59 6.61 15.06
C PRO A 25 2.41 5.08 15.26
N GLU A 26 2.10 4.35 14.19
CA GLU A 26 1.92 2.91 14.18
C GLU A 26 3.27 2.17 14.16
N VAL A 27 3.44 1.19 15.04
CA VAL A 27 4.64 0.36 15.13
C VAL A 27 4.64 -0.68 14.02
N SER A 28 5.72 -0.76 13.24
CA SER A 28 5.86 -1.77 12.19
C SER A 28 6.01 -3.18 12.77
N ARG A 29 5.24 -4.15 12.24
CA ARG A 29 5.43 -5.58 12.54
C ARG A 29 6.76 -6.04 11.96
N VAL A 30 7.58 -6.69 12.80
CA VAL A 30 8.84 -7.33 12.41
C VAL A 30 8.72 -8.81 12.72
N TYR A 31 9.05 -9.65 11.74
CA TYR A 31 9.06 -11.11 11.87
C TYR A 31 10.48 -11.58 12.20
N ILE A 32 10.67 -12.14 13.39
CA ILE A 32 11.99 -12.59 13.85
C ILE A 32 12.12 -14.10 13.60
N GLY A 33 13.03 -14.50 12.72
CA GLY A 33 13.24 -15.91 12.44
C GLY A 33 14.49 -16.17 11.62
N THR A 34 14.76 -17.45 11.38
CA THR A 34 15.77 -17.88 10.41
C THR A 34 15.05 -18.60 9.28
N PHE A 35 14.93 -17.94 8.12
CA PHE A 35 14.16 -18.43 6.97
C PHE A 35 15.04 -19.22 6.00
N TRP A 36 15.64 -20.31 6.48
CA TRP A 36 16.53 -21.19 5.72
C TRP A 36 16.28 -22.67 6.04
N ASP A 37 16.85 -23.59 5.27
CA ASP A 37 16.67 -25.04 5.49
C ASP A 37 17.74 -25.69 6.37
N HIS A 38 18.63 -24.90 6.97
CA HIS A 38 19.69 -25.47 7.78
C HIS A 38 19.24 -25.62 9.25
N PRO A 39 19.72 -26.66 9.96
CA PRO A 39 19.42 -26.81 11.36
C PRO A 39 19.84 -25.55 12.13
N LEU A 40 19.00 -25.15 13.07
CA LEU A 40 19.30 -24.04 13.96
C LEU A 40 20.58 -24.35 14.75
N HIS A 41 21.48 -23.38 14.78
CA HIS A 41 22.71 -23.51 15.56
C HIS A 41 22.45 -23.33 17.07
N TYR A 42 21.38 -22.61 17.42
CA TYR A 42 20.89 -22.43 18.78
C TYR A 42 19.37 -22.59 18.84
N ASP A 43 18.92 -23.54 19.66
CA ASP A 43 17.50 -23.92 19.74
C ASP A 43 16.73 -23.19 20.84
N ILE A 44 17.38 -22.34 21.62
CA ILE A 44 16.78 -21.61 22.74
C ILE A 44 15.55 -20.80 22.29
N ASN A 45 15.62 -20.18 21.10
CA ASN A 45 14.55 -19.36 20.54
C ASN A 45 13.75 -20.09 19.45
N ARG A 46 13.88 -21.42 19.32
CA ARG A 46 13.25 -22.21 18.24
C ARG A 46 11.74 -21.97 18.15
N ARG A 47 11.04 -21.98 19.30
CA ARG A 47 9.59 -21.76 19.36
C ARG A 47 9.21 -20.36 18.86
N LEU A 48 9.91 -19.32 19.32
CA LEU A 48 9.70 -17.94 18.86
C LEU A 48 9.85 -17.85 17.33
N PHE A 49 10.89 -18.44 16.76
CA PHE A 49 11.11 -18.41 15.31
C PHE A 49 10.03 -19.16 14.53
N GLN A 50 9.53 -20.28 15.07
CA GLN A 50 8.44 -21.04 14.45
C GLN A 50 7.13 -20.26 14.48
N ASP A 51 6.79 -19.66 15.62
CA ASP A 51 5.58 -18.85 15.79
C ASP A 51 5.62 -17.63 14.84
N GLU A 52 6.75 -16.91 14.78
CA GLU A 52 6.95 -15.77 13.88
C GLU A 52 6.94 -16.14 12.39
N GLN A 53 7.48 -17.31 12.04
CA GLN A 53 7.43 -17.84 10.68
C GLN A 53 6.01 -18.23 10.30
N HIS A 54 5.25 -18.83 11.22
CA HIS A 54 3.86 -19.17 11.01
C HIS A 54 3.01 -17.92 10.76
N ASP A 55 3.14 -16.90 11.60
CA ASP A 55 2.44 -15.62 11.43
C ASP A 55 2.77 -14.99 10.06
N LEU A 56 4.05 -14.94 9.69
CA LEU A 56 4.47 -14.42 8.38
C LEU A 56 3.80 -15.20 7.23
N PHE A 57 3.75 -16.52 7.33
CA PHE A 57 3.16 -17.34 6.28
C PHE A 57 1.65 -17.19 6.19
N GLN A 58 0.94 -17.06 7.32
CA GLN A 58 -0.48 -16.73 7.32
C GLN A 58 -0.74 -15.37 6.63
N ASP A 59 0.05 -14.35 6.95
CA ASP A 59 -0.05 -13.03 6.33
C ASP A 59 0.18 -13.09 4.82
N LEU A 60 1.22 -13.82 4.38
CA LEU A 60 1.54 -14.02 2.97
C LEU A 60 0.42 -14.78 2.23
N GLN A 61 -0.14 -15.81 2.85
CA GLN A 61 -1.27 -16.56 2.31
C GLN A 61 -2.54 -15.72 2.21
N ALA A 62 -2.72 -14.73 3.10
CA ALA A 62 -3.85 -13.81 3.08
C ALA A 62 -3.68 -12.65 2.07
N LEU A 63 -2.49 -12.44 1.48
CA LEU A 63 -2.26 -11.35 0.52
C LEU A 63 -3.22 -11.34 -0.67
N PRO A 64 -3.52 -12.48 -1.33
CA PRO A 64 -4.44 -12.50 -2.46
C PRO A 64 -5.86 -12.10 -2.04
N ARG A 65 -6.29 -12.52 -0.85
CA ARG A 65 -7.58 -12.14 -0.25
C ARG A 65 -7.66 -10.63 -0.03
N ASN A 66 -6.61 -10.04 0.53
CA ASN A 66 -6.53 -8.60 0.77
C ASN A 66 -6.25 -7.76 -0.49
N ALA A 67 -6.07 -8.38 -1.66
CA ALA A 67 -5.71 -7.65 -2.88
C ALA A 67 -6.85 -6.79 -3.41
N ALA A 68 -8.10 -7.27 -3.31
CA ALA A 68 -9.28 -6.50 -3.74
C ALA A 68 -9.46 -5.22 -2.90
N LEU A 69 -9.37 -5.35 -1.57
CA LEU A 69 -9.43 -4.21 -0.65
C LEU A 69 -8.29 -3.22 -0.88
N ARG A 70 -7.06 -3.71 -1.08
CA ARG A 70 -5.91 -2.84 -1.39
C ARG A 70 -6.09 -2.08 -2.70
N LYS A 71 -6.50 -2.76 -3.77
CA LYS A 71 -6.79 -2.13 -5.08
C LYS A 71 -7.89 -1.08 -4.95
N LEU A 72 -8.93 -1.36 -4.16
CA LEU A 72 -10.01 -0.41 -3.92
C LEU A 72 -9.51 0.82 -3.15
N ASN A 73 -8.70 0.63 -2.12
CA ASN A 73 -8.07 1.73 -1.37
C ASN A 73 -7.17 2.59 -2.25
N ASP A 74 -6.38 1.98 -3.13
CA ASP A 74 -5.53 2.70 -4.08
C ASP A 74 -6.36 3.47 -5.12
N LEU A 75 -7.48 2.90 -5.57
CA LEU A 75 -8.43 3.61 -6.43
C LEU A 75 -9.04 4.82 -5.73
N ILE A 76 -9.45 4.70 -4.47
CA ILE A 76 -9.98 5.82 -3.66
C ILE A 76 -8.93 6.93 -3.55
N LYS A 77 -7.70 6.59 -3.15
CA LYS A 77 -6.58 7.55 -3.05
C LYS A 77 -6.33 8.24 -4.39
N ARG A 78 -6.29 7.48 -5.48
CA ARG A 78 -6.07 8.01 -6.83
C ARG A 78 -7.20 8.93 -7.30
N ALA A 79 -8.45 8.57 -7.01
CA ALA A 79 -9.60 9.38 -7.35
C ALA A 79 -9.58 10.74 -6.63
N ARG A 80 -9.27 10.75 -5.32
CA ARG A 80 -9.09 12.00 -4.57
C ARG A 80 -7.96 12.84 -5.14
N LEU A 81 -6.79 12.25 -5.36
CA LEU A 81 -5.65 12.96 -5.95
C LEU A 81 -5.97 13.54 -7.33
N ALA A 82 -6.69 12.80 -8.18
CA ALA A 82 -7.13 13.27 -9.49
C ALA A 82 -8.12 14.44 -9.39
N LYS A 83 -9.06 14.38 -8.44
CA LYS A 83 -10.00 15.47 -8.14
C LYS A 83 -9.26 16.74 -7.69
N VAL A 84 -8.32 16.62 -6.75
CA VAL A 84 -7.47 17.73 -6.31
C VAL A 84 -6.67 18.31 -7.47
N HIS A 85 -6.08 17.45 -8.30
CA HIS A 85 -5.33 17.87 -9.48
C HIS A 85 -6.20 18.64 -10.48
N ALA A 86 -7.45 18.21 -10.70
CA ALA A 86 -8.40 18.91 -11.56
C ALA A 86 -8.70 20.33 -11.05
N PHE A 87 -8.89 20.51 -9.74
CA PHE A 87 -9.06 21.84 -9.14
C PHE A 87 -7.84 22.72 -9.34
N ILE A 88 -6.64 22.21 -9.07
CA ILE A 88 -5.38 22.95 -9.26
C ILE A 88 -5.26 23.43 -10.71
N ILE A 89 -5.39 22.52 -11.68
CA ILE A 89 -5.23 22.86 -13.10
C ILE A 89 -6.29 23.86 -13.57
N SER A 90 -7.54 23.70 -13.12
CA SER A 90 -8.60 24.66 -13.46
C SER A 90 -8.39 26.03 -12.84
N GLU A 91 -7.93 26.10 -11.58
CA GLU A 91 -7.68 27.37 -10.91
C GLU A 91 -6.52 28.12 -11.57
N LEU A 92 -5.44 27.41 -11.91
CA LEU A 92 -4.34 27.96 -12.70
C LEU A 92 -4.83 28.49 -14.07
N ARG A 93 -5.71 27.74 -14.76
CA ARG A 93 -6.31 28.19 -16.03
C ARG A 93 -7.14 29.46 -15.85
N LYS A 94 -7.97 29.51 -14.80
CA LYS A 94 -8.88 30.62 -14.49
C LYS A 94 -8.13 31.92 -14.20
N GLN A 95 -6.96 31.85 -13.56
CA GLN A 95 -6.14 33.02 -13.23
C GLN A 95 -5.24 33.51 -14.38
N MET A 96 -5.20 32.80 -15.52
CA MET A 96 -4.39 33.21 -16.68
C MET A 96 -5.05 34.35 -17.46
N PRO A 97 -4.29 35.41 -17.82
CA PRO A 97 -4.82 36.48 -18.66
C PRO A 97 -4.96 36.02 -20.11
N SER A 98 -6.01 36.50 -20.79
CA SER A 98 -6.32 36.11 -22.18
C SER A 98 -5.38 36.72 -23.23
N MET A 99 -4.75 37.87 -22.95
CA MET A 99 -3.99 38.62 -23.97
C MET A 99 -2.52 38.82 -23.58
N ILE A 100 -2.21 39.65 -22.58
CA ILE A 100 -0.85 40.12 -22.25
C ILE A 100 -0.43 39.66 -20.85
N GLY A 101 0.87 39.43 -20.64
CA GLY A 101 1.44 39.14 -19.31
C GLY A 101 1.40 37.66 -18.90
N ARG A 102 1.12 36.74 -19.83
CA ARG A 102 0.98 35.30 -19.58
C ARG A 102 2.20 34.68 -18.89
N GLU A 103 3.41 34.95 -19.39
CA GLU A 103 4.64 34.41 -18.78
C GLU A 103 4.92 34.95 -17.37
N LYS A 104 4.69 36.25 -17.16
CA LYS A 104 4.82 36.86 -15.84
C LYS A 104 3.83 36.25 -14.86
N LYS A 105 2.56 36.12 -15.27
CA LYS A 105 1.52 35.53 -14.42
C LYS A 105 1.78 34.05 -14.13
N LYS A 106 2.25 33.28 -15.12
CA LYS A 106 2.64 31.87 -14.93
C LYS A 106 3.71 31.73 -13.84
N LYS A 107 4.78 32.54 -13.91
CA LYS A 107 5.84 32.54 -12.88
C LYS A 107 5.29 32.89 -11.49
N GLU A 108 4.43 33.91 -11.41
CA GLU A 108 3.78 34.33 -10.17
C GLU A 108 2.88 33.22 -9.57
N LEU A 109 2.10 32.52 -10.41
CA LEU A 109 1.24 31.42 -9.97
C LEU A 109 2.05 30.22 -9.46
N ILE A 110 3.14 29.86 -10.14
CA ILE A 110 4.04 28.78 -9.69
C ILE A 110 4.71 29.17 -8.37
N GLN A 111 5.14 30.42 -8.22
CA GLN A 111 5.77 30.91 -6.99
C GLN A 111 4.80 30.84 -5.80
N ASN A 112 3.55 31.25 -5.99
CA ASN A 112 2.51 31.26 -4.96
C ASN A 112 1.65 29.98 -4.90
N LEU A 113 2.13 28.87 -5.46
CA LEU A 113 1.35 27.62 -5.57
C LEU A 113 0.88 27.07 -4.21
N ASP A 114 1.68 27.26 -3.16
CA ASP A 114 1.36 26.98 -1.77
C ASP A 114 0.09 27.70 -1.30
N LYS A 115 -0.02 29.00 -1.58
CA LYS A 115 -1.22 29.79 -1.24
C LYS A 115 -2.44 29.34 -2.04
N ILE A 116 -2.24 28.96 -3.30
CA ILE A 116 -3.32 28.39 -4.13
C ILE A 116 -3.79 27.07 -3.52
N PHE A 117 -2.89 26.22 -3.01
CA PHE A 117 -3.28 24.98 -2.34
C PHE A 117 -4.08 25.27 -1.07
N GLU A 118 -3.63 26.20 -0.22
CA GLU A 118 -4.37 26.60 0.99
C GLU A 118 -5.75 27.22 0.70
N GLN A 119 -5.87 27.95 -0.40
CA GLN A 119 -7.17 28.45 -0.87
C GLN A 119 -8.09 27.29 -1.26
N LEU A 120 -7.62 26.38 -2.11
CA LEU A 120 -8.39 25.23 -2.58
C LEU A 120 -8.78 24.28 -1.45
N GLN A 121 -7.91 24.10 -0.44
CA GLN A 121 -8.21 23.33 0.77
C GLN A 121 -9.45 23.88 1.47
N ARG A 122 -9.51 25.20 1.69
CA ARG A 122 -10.62 25.86 2.37
C ARG A 122 -11.88 25.91 1.51
N GLU A 123 -11.75 26.26 0.23
CA GLU A 123 -12.87 26.43 -0.68
C GLU A 123 -13.61 25.12 -0.97
N HIS A 124 -12.88 24.01 -1.06
CA HIS A 124 -13.46 22.70 -1.39
C HIS A 124 -13.44 21.69 -0.23
N ASN A 125 -13.04 22.12 0.97
CA ASN A 125 -12.93 21.28 2.17
C ASN A 125 -12.09 20.01 1.94
N ILE A 126 -10.89 20.18 1.38
CA ILE A 126 -9.98 19.09 1.01
C ILE A 126 -8.89 18.95 2.08
N SER A 127 -8.59 17.71 2.48
CA SER A 127 -7.52 17.42 3.42
C SER A 127 -6.14 17.76 2.82
N PRO A 128 -5.20 18.33 3.59
CA PRO A 128 -3.84 18.62 3.11
C PRO A 128 -3.11 17.37 2.62
N GLY A 129 -3.44 16.18 3.15
CA GLY A 129 -2.83 14.92 2.73
C GLY A 129 -3.22 14.44 1.32
N ASP A 130 -4.29 14.98 0.74
CA ASP A 130 -4.71 14.66 -0.63
C ASP A 130 -3.97 15.50 -1.68
N PHE A 131 -3.19 16.50 -1.26
CA PHE A 131 -2.42 17.35 -2.16
C PHE A 131 -1.08 16.70 -2.55
N PRO A 132 -0.66 16.88 -3.82
CA PRO A 132 0.67 16.48 -4.25
C PRO A 132 1.75 17.35 -3.59
N ASP A 133 2.99 16.86 -3.61
CA ASP A 133 4.14 17.67 -3.17
C ASP A 133 4.24 18.97 -4.00
N VAL A 134 4.23 20.10 -3.29
CA VAL A 134 4.18 21.43 -3.90
C VAL A 134 5.41 21.70 -4.76
N ASN A 135 6.60 21.25 -4.35
CA ASN A 135 7.84 21.51 -5.07
C ASN A 135 7.92 20.68 -6.36
N LYS A 136 7.53 19.40 -6.30
CA LYS A 136 7.40 18.55 -7.49
C LYS A 136 6.37 19.11 -8.46
N MET A 137 5.27 19.67 -7.96
CA MET A 137 4.27 20.31 -8.83
C MET A 137 4.84 21.58 -9.49
N ARG A 138 5.54 22.44 -8.73
CA ARG A 138 6.20 23.65 -9.27
C ARG A 138 7.14 23.31 -10.41
N GLU A 139 8.02 22.32 -10.22
CA GLU A 139 8.97 21.85 -11.23
C GLU A 139 8.24 21.41 -12.51
N LYS A 140 7.23 20.54 -12.38
CA LYS A 140 6.48 20.05 -13.54
C LYS A 140 5.74 21.16 -14.29
N LEU A 141 5.12 22.10 -13.56
CA LEU A 141 4.33 23.19 -14.14
C LEU A 141 5.18 24.17 -14.98
N GLN A 142 6.49 24.30 -14.72
CA GLN A 142 7.37 25.17 -15.50
C GLN A 142 7.34 24.82 -17.00
N ASN A 143 7.21 23.53 -17.33
CA ASN A 143 7.26 23.03 -18.70
C ASN A 143 5.89 22.98 -19.39
N HIS A 144 4.84 23.52 -18.78
CA HIS A 144 3.47 23.47 -19.31
C HIS A 144 2.94 24.86 -19.69
N ASP A 145 2.11 24.92 -20.73
CA ASP A 145 1.39 26.13 -21.13
C ASP A 145 0.02 26.17 -20.47
N PHE A 146 -0.16 27.09 -19.50
CA PHE A 146 -1.38 27.17 -18.72
C PHE A 146 -2.58 27.64 -19.54
N THR A 147 -2.37 28.24 -20.71
CA THR A 147 -3.49 28.63 -21.59
C THR A 147 -4.15 27.44 -22.27
N LYS A 148 -3.45 26.30 -22.33
CA LYS A 148 -3.97 25.04 -22.89
C LYS A 148 -4.66 24.17 -21.84
N PHE A 149 -4.63 24.58 -20.58
CA PHE A 149 -5.32 23.84 -19.52
C PHE A 149 -6.84 23.90 -19.73
N ASN A 150 -7.48 22.77 -19.42
CA ASN A 150 -8.91 22.64 -19.52
C ASN A 150 -9.59 23.33 -18.33
N PRO A 151 -10.72 24.02 -18.54
CA PRO A 151 -11.54 24.49 -17.44
C PRO A 151 -12.14 23.30 -16.69
N LEU A 152 -12.54 23.53 -15.44
CA LEU A 152 -13.24 22.54 -14.65
C LEU A 152 -14.53 22.10 -15.35
N LYS A 153 -14.77 20.78 -15.36
CA LYS A 153 -15.99 20.18 -15.89
C LYS A 153 -16.80 19.62 -14.72
N PRO A 154 -17.85 20.31 -14.23
CA PRO A 154 -18.62 19.88 -13.06
C PRO A 154 -19.15 18.46 -13.17
N LYS A 155 -19.67 18.07 -14.35
CA LYS A 155 -20.15 16.71 -14.64
C LYS A 155 -19.11 15.61 -14.36
N LEU A 156 -17.82 15.86 -14.63
CA LEU A 156 -16.77 14.86 -14.36
C LEU A 156 -16.49 14.74 -12.87
N LEU A 157 -16.60 15.84 -12.12
CA LEU A 157 -16.47 15.81 -10.67
C LEU A 157 -17.63 15.07 -10.02
N GLU A 158 -18.86 15.32 -10.46
CA GLU A 158 -20.07 14.64 -9.98
C GLU A 158 -19.98 13.12 -10.15
N ILE A 159 -19.42 12.64 -11.27
CA ILE A 159 -19.19 11.21 -11.50
C ILE A 159 -18.20 10.64 -10.48
N VAL A 160 -17.07 11.32 -10.24
CA VAL A 160 -16.08 10.87 -9.26
C VAL A 160 -16.64 10.89 -7.85
N ASP A 161 -17.43 11.92 -7.51
CA ASP A 161 -18.05 12.06 -6.20
C ASP A 161 -19.15 11.01 -5.98
N GLY A 162 -19.97 10.73 -7.00
CA GLY A 162 -20.95 9.65 -6.98
C GLY A 162 -20.30 8.29 -6.78
N MET A 163 -19.19 8.03 -7.48
CA MET A 163 -18.40 6.82 -7.31
C MET A 163 -17.88 6.70 -5.87
N LEU A 164 -17.23 7.75 -5.35
CA LEU A 164 -16.67 7.75 -3.99
C LEU A 164 -17.73 7.62 -2.89
N ALA A 165 -18.90 8.24 -3.07
CA ALA A 165 -19.95 8.27 -2.06
C ALA A 165 -20.80 6.98 -2.04
N SER A 166 -21.04 6.36 -3.20
CA SER A 166 -22.03 5.27 -3.31
C SER A 166 -21.48 3.97 -3.89
N ASP A 167 -20.65 4.02 -4.94
CA ASP A 167 -20.20 2.82 -5.63
C ASP A 167 -19.11 2.10 -4.85
N ILE A 168 -18.18 2.84 -4.24
CA ILE A 168 -17.16 2.28 -3.34
C ILE A 168 -17.80 1.54 -2.16
N ALA A 169 -18.82 2.12 -1.52
CA ALA A 169 -19.52 1.48 -0.41
C ALA A 169 -20.20 0.17 -0.84
N ARG A 170 -20.82 0.17 -2.04
CA ARG A 170 -21.41 -1.04 -2.63
C ARG A 170 -20.36 -2.12 -2.90
N LEU A 171 -19.20 -1.75 -3.46
CA LEU A 171 -18.09 -2.68 -3.69
C LEU A 171 -17.53 -3.24 -2.37
N MET A 172 -17.32 -2.41 -1.36
CA MET A 172 -16.87 -2.85 -0.02
C MET A 172 -17.81 -3.88 0.60
N ALA A 173 -19.12 -3.74 0.39
CA ALA A 173 -20.12 -4.70 0.90
C ALA A 173 -20.15 -6.03 0.12
N GLN A 174 -19.61 -6.06 -1.10
CA GLN A 174 -19.57 -7.25 -1.95
C GLN A 174 -18.30 -8.09 -1.71
N ILE A 175 -17.17 -7.45 -1.38
CA ILE A 175 -15.89 -8.15 -1.19
C ILE A 175 -16.00 -9.32 -0.18
N PRO A 176 -16.57 -9.16 1.04
CA PRO A 176 -16.71 -10.27 1.98
C PRO A 176 -17.61 -11.40 1.46
N LYS A 177 -18.60 -11.08 0.60
CA LYS A 177 -19.52 -12.08 0.02
C LYS A 177 -18.83 -12.89 -1.06
N GLU A 178 -18.04 -12.24 -1.90
CA GLU A 178 -17.19 -12.89 -2.90
C GLU A 178 -16.16 -13.80 -2.23
N GLU A 179 -15.52 -13.33 -1.15
CA GLU A 179 -14.61 -14.13 -0.33
C GLU A 179 -15.30 -15.36 0.30
N ALA A 180 -16.50 -15.19 0.86
CA ALA A 180 -17.27 -16.29 1.43
C ALA A 180 -17.71 -17.30 0.36
N GLN A 181 -18.04 -16.84 -0.85
CA GLN A 181 -18.40 -17.71 -1.97
C GLN A 181 -17.20 -18.49 -2.51
N LEU A 182 -16.04 -17.85 -2.64
CA LEU A 182 -14.77 -18.53 -2.97
C LEU A 182 -14.41 -19.58 -1.90
N SER A 183 -14.69 -19.29 -0.63
CA SER A 183 -14.46 -20.23 0.48
C SER A 183 -15.46 -21.39 0.50
N ALA A 184 -16.73 -21.15 0.18
CA ALA A 184 -17.81 -22.16 0.22
C ALA A 184 -17.87 -23.07 -1.02
N ALA A 185 -17.50 -22.56 -2.20
CA ALA A 185 -17.36 -23.38 -3.42
C ALA A 185 -16.28 -24.47 -3.30
N THR A 186 -15.40 -24.34 -2.31
CA THR A 186 -14.36 -25.33 -1.96
C THR A 186 -14.93 -26.56 -1.22
N THR A 187 -16.13 -26.48 -0.63
CA THR A 187 -16.64 -27.51 0.30
C THR A 187 -17.67 -28.48 -0.32
N THR A 188 -18.19 -28.22 -1.52
CA THR A 188 -19.38 -28.93 -2.03
C THR A 188 -19.10 -30.13 -2.96
N ASN A 189 -17.87 -30.36 -3.43
CA ASN A 189 -17.61 -31.36 -4.49
C ASN A 189 -16.48 -32.36 -4.23
N GLY A 190 -16.09 -32.67 -2.97
CA GLY A 190 -15.13 -33.76 -2.67
C GLY A 190 -13.74 -33.67 -3.33
N HIS A 191 -13.49 -32.59 -4.07
CA HIS A 191 -12.26 -32.20 -4.71
C HIS A 191 -11.97 -30.80 -4.24
N VAL A 192 -10.79 -30.65 -3.61
CA VAL A 192 -10.31 -29.40 -3.02
C VAL A 192 -10.07 -28.40 -4.14
N GLY A 193 -11.13 -27.67 -4.52
CA GLY A 193 -11.01 -26.50 -5.38
C GLY A 193 -10.06 -25.52 -4.71
N GLU A 194 -8.97 -25.20 -5.38
CA GLU A 194 -7.91 -24.41 -4.77
C GLU A 194 -8.38 -22.99 -4.49
N GLN A 195 -8.43 -22.62 -3.20
CA GLN A 195 -8.48 -21.20 -2.83
C GLN A 195 -7.35 -20.46 -3.57
N PRO A 196 -7.50 -19.17 -3.91
CA PRO A 196 -6.37 -18.32 -4.32
C PRO A 196 -5.48 -18.02 -3.10
N THR A 197 -5.10 -19.04 -2.35
CA THR A 197 -4.05 -19.00 -1.35
C THR A 197 -2.73 -19.24 -2.07
N VAL A 198 -1.63 -18.69 -1.55
CA VAL A 198 -0.31 -19.10 -2.01
C VAL A 198 -0.14 -20.58 -1.66
N LYS A 199 0.03 -21.43 -2.68
CA LYS A 199 0.15 -22.89 -2.54
C LYS A 199 1.49 -23.39 -3.07
N GLY A 200 1.96 -24.49 -2.49
CA GLY A 200 3.25 -25.10 -2.84
C GLY A 200 4.45 -24.47 -2.12
N GLY A 201 5.61 -25.10 -2.25
CA GLY A 201 6.86 -24.65 -1.62
C GLY A 201 6.81 -24.68 -0.09
N ALA A 202 7.34 -23.65 0.56
CA ALA A 202 7.41 -23.53 2.03
C ALA A 202 6.03 -23.51 2.72
N PHE A 203 4.95 -23.26 1.98
CA PHE A 203 3.58 -23.17 2.50
C PHE A 203 2.91 -24.54 2.68
N THR A 204 3.41 -25.60 2.04
CA THR A 204 2.89 -26.97 2.19
C THR A 204 3.35 -27.59 3.52
N GLN A 205 4.57 -27.28 3.96
CA GLN A 205 5.18 -27.85 5.18
C GLN A 205 4.56 -27.29 6.47
N ALA A 206 3.99 -26.09 6.44
CA ALA A 206 3.33 -25.48 7.60
C ALA A 206 2.07 -26.25 8.03
N GLN A 207 1.39 -26.94 7.11
CA GLN A 207 0.25 -27.82 7.41
C GLN A 207 0.67 -29.20 7.94
N GLU A 208 1.84 -29.71 7.57
CA GLU A 208 2.32 -31.04 8.00
C GLU A 208 2.83 -31.07 9.46
N ALA A 209 3.09 -29.91 10.05
CA ALA A 209 3.52 -29.76 11.43
C ALA A 209 2.43 -30.12 12.48
N GLU A 210 1.15 -30.19 12.09
CA GLU A 210 0.03 -30.54 12.98
C GLU A 210 -0.30 -32.05 13.02
N THR A 211 0.57 -32.92 12.49
CA THR A 211 0.39 -34.36 12.64
C THR A 211 1.01 -34.86 13.96
N PRO A 212 0.44 -35.90 14.62
CA PRO A 212 0.94 -36.41 15.91
C PRO A 212 2.36 -37.03 15.85
N PHE A 213 3.01 -37.00 14.68
CA PHE A 213 4.35 -37.50 14.40
C PHE A 213 5.30 -36.43 13.84
N GLY A 214 5.02 -35.13 14.04
CA GLY A 214 5.83 -34.01 13.55
C GLY A 214 7.24 -33.93 14.15
N PHE A 215 8.09 -34.92 13.86
CA PHE A 215 9.51 -34.95 14.16
C PHE A 215 10.29 -35.09 12.85
N GLY A 216 11.01 -34.03 12.51
CA GLY A 216 12.24 -34.09 11.73
C GLY A 216 12.09 -34.49 10.26
N ARG A 217 11.69 -33.55 9.40
CA ARG A 217 12.27 -33.43 8.05
C ARG A 217 12.42 -31.95 7.69
N VAL A 218 13.59 -31.41 8.03
CA VAL A 218 14.10 -30.19 7.41
C VAL A 218 14.70 -30.61 6.07
N SER A 219 14.12 -30.18 4.95
CA SER A 219 14.79 -30.04 3.64
C SER A 219 13.75 -29.60 2.59
N ASN A 220 13.81 -28.33 2.16
CA ASN A 220 13.85 -27.88 0.75
C ASN A 220 13.21 -26.49 0.58
N ILE A 221 14.05 -25.47 0.48
CA ILE A 221 13.79 -24.08 0.09
C ILE A 221 14.99 -23.61 -0.75
N LEU A 222 14.78 -23.60 -2.07
CA LEU A 222 15.47 -22.66 -2.95
C LEU A 222 14.55 -21.46 -3.16
N ILE A 223 14.87 -20.33 -2.52
CA ILE A 223 14.35 -19.02 -2.91
C ILE A 223 15.49 -18.26 -3.58
N PHE A 224 15.41 -18.12 -4.90
CA PHE A 224 16.28 -17.24 -5.65
C PHE A 224 16.02 -15.78 -5.25
N SER A 225 17.05 -15.12 -4.73
CA SER A 225 17.19 -13.67 -4.82
C SER A 225 18.45 -13.39 -5.63
N SER A 226 18.28 -13.21 -6.94
CA SER A 226 19.34 -12.68 -7.79
C SER A 226 19.51 -11.20 -7.48
N PHE A 227 20.48 -10.87 -6.63
CA PHE A 227 21.16 -9.59 -6.65
C PHE A 227 22.63 -9.88 -6.95
N ASN A 228 22.97 -9.88 -8.24
CA ASN A 228 24.35 -9.65 -8.67
C ASN A 228 24.48 -8.17 -9.01
N TYR A 229 25.52 -7.55 -8.44
CA TYR A 229 26.21 -6.42 -9.05
C TYR A 229 26.90 -6.89 -10.34
#